data_AF-A0A5N6D9A8-F1
#
_entry.id   AF-A0A5N6D9A8-F1
#
_cell.length_a   1.000
_cell.length_b   1.000
_cell.length_c   1.000
_cell.angle_alpha   90.00
_cell.angle_beta   90.00
_cell.angle_gamma   90.00
#
_symmetry.space_group_name_H-M   'P 1'
#
loop_
_entity.id
_entity.type
_entity.pdbx_description
1 polymer ?
#
loop_
_entity_poly.entity_id
_entity_poly.type
_entity_poly.pdbx_seq_one_letter_code
_entity_poly.pdbx_strand_id
1 'polypeptide(L)'
;MTIFKLQVKEHTIPCQSIREYHHAVKGVDPLLQLAVEQYIPLNNLNPSPDDITITGGYANGIPKECYGPIWDDLLRSTSAKSKAIWIPRV
;
A
#
# COMPACT_ATOMS: atom_id res chain seq x y z
N MET A 1 2.85 4.17 -24.62
CA MET A 1 2.34 3.65 -23.34
C MET A 1 3.47 3.83 -22.33
N THR A 2 3.41 4.91 -21.54
CA THR A 2 4.52 5.30 -20.64
C THR A 2 4.24 4.73 -19.26
N ILE A 3 4.97 3.68 -18.88
CA ILE A 3 4.92 3.10 -17.54
C ILE A 3 5.49 4.15 -16.57
N PHE A 4 4.71 4.64 -15.60
CA PHE A 4 5.25 5.43 -14.51
C PHE A 4 6.18 4.54 -13.69
N LYS A 5 7.43 4.99 -13.57
CA LYS A 5 8.35 4.37 -12.65
C LYS A 5 7.91 4.72 -11.23
N LEU A 6 7.46 3.72 -10.49
CA LEU A 6 7.18 3.78 -9.07
C LEU A 6 8.38 3.20 -8.33
N GLN A 7 8.87 3.91 -7.31
CA GLN A 7 9.79 3.31 -6.36
C GLN A 7 8.98 2.58 -5.30
N VAL A 8 9.24 1.29 -5.11
CA VAL A 8 8.58 0.48 -4.08
C VAL A 8 9.48 0.40 -2.86
N LYS A 9 8.93 0.70 -1.68
CA LYS A 9 9.57 0.51 -0.39
C LYS A 9 8.75 -0.44 0.45
N GLU A 10 9.40 -1.46 0.99
CA GLU A 10 8.77 -2.42 1.91
C GLU A 10 8.88 -1.93 3.35
N HIS A 11 7.81 -2.17 4.11
CA HIS A 11 7.72 -1.87 5.53
C HIS A 11 7.11 -3.08 6.25
N THR A 12 7.44 -3.20 7.53
CA THR A 12 6.79 -4.16 8.44
C THR A 12 6.33 -3.38 9.66
N ILE A 13 5.03 -3.45 9.96
CA ILE A 13 4.43 -2.74 11.09
C ILE A 13 3.68 -3.71 12.00
N PRO A 14 3.58 -3.43 13.32
CA PRO A 14 2.78 -4.26 14.21
C PRO A 14 1.29 -4.15 13.85
N CYS A 15 0.60 -5.28 13.83
CA CYS A 15 -0.85 -5.32 13.72
C CYS A 15 -1.52 -4.86 15.03
N GLN A 16 -2.79 -4.44 14.95
CA GLN A 16 -3.62 -4.20 16.14
C GLN A 16 -3.64 -5.45 17.05
N SER A 17 -3.66 -5.30 18.38
CA SER A 17 -3.68 -6.46 19.29
C SER A 17 -5.06 -7.11 19.42
N ILE A 18 -6.14 -6.32 19.31
CA ILE A 18 -7.52 -6.81 19.43
C ILE A 18 -7.91 -7.58 18.16
N ARG A 19 -8.59 -8.72 18.34
CA ARG A 19 -9.08 -9.58 17.25
C ARG A 19 -10.59 -9.81 17.39
N GLU A 20 -11.24 -9.99 16.26
CA GLU A 20 -12.69 -10.22 16.19
C GLU A 20 -13.12 -11.53 16.86
N TYR A 21 -12.38 -12.61 16.62
CA TYR A 21 -12.74 -13.95 17.10
C TYR A 21 -11.83 -14.44 18.22
N HIS A 22 -12.42 -15.19 19.15
CA HIS A 22 -11.64 -15.97 20.12
C HIS A 22 -10.76 -16.97 19.36
N HIS A 23 -9.49 -17.10 19.75
CA HIS A 23 -8.48 -17.90 19.06
C HIS A 23 -8.14 -17.50 17.62
N ALA A 24 -8.41 -16.25 17.20
CA ALA A 24 -7.96 -15.74 15.90
C ALA A 24 -6.44 -15.80 15.69
N VAL A 25 -5.66 -15.95 16.77
CA VAL A 25 -4.23 -16.20 16.71
C VAL A 25 -3.86 -17.33 17.68
N LYS A 26 -2.92 -18.18 17.26
CA LYS A 26 -2.38 -19.28 18.07
C LYS A 26 -1.21 -18.80 18.92
N GLY A 27 -1.18 -19.14 20.21
CA GLY A 27 -0.10 -18.80 21.15
C GLY A 27 -0.52 -17.80 22.24
N VAL A 28 0.43 -17.48 23.14
CA VAL A 28 0.25 -16.45 24.18
C VAL A 28 0.80 -15.14 23.65
N ASP A 29 -0.06 -14.12 23.55
CA ASP A 29 0.25 -12.75 23.08
C ASP A 29 1.12 -12.65 21.79
N PRO A 30 0.67 -13.25 20.67
CA PRO A 30 1.41 -13.19 19.43
C PRO A 30 1.38 -11.77 18.82
N LEU A 31 2.54 -11.11 18.75
CA LEU A 31 2.72 -9.86 18.04
C LEU A 31 2.69 -10.11 16.52
N LEU A 32 1.50 -10.04 15.93
CA LEU A 32 1.34 -10.13 14.48
C LEU A 32 1.95 -8.91 13.80
N GLN A 33 2.59 -9.16 12.66
CA GLN A 33 3.23 -8.16 11.82
C GLN A 33 2.49 -8.07 10.49
N LEU A 34 2.34 -6.85 9.98
CA LEU A 34 1.78 -6.55 8.68
C LEU A 34 2.90 -6.10 7.76
N ALA A 35 3.12 -6.82 6.67
CA ALA A 35 3.95 -6.32 5.59
C ALA A 35 3.17 -5.25 4.82
N VAL A 36 3.82 -4.15 4.45
CA VAL A 36 3.20 -3.02 3.75
C VAL A 36 4.14 -2.58 2.62
N GLU A 37 3.58 -2.38 1.45
CA GLU A 37 4.29 -1.81 0.31
C GLU A 37 3.89 -0.34 0.15
N GLN A 38 4.89 0.51 0.06
CA GLN A 38 4.75 1.93 -0.26
C GLN A 38 5.25 2.16 -1.68
N TYR A 39 4.35 2.61 -2.57
CA TYR A 39 4.68 3.03 -3.92
C TYR A 39 4.86 4.55 -3.93
N ILE A 40 6.04 5.02 -4.35
CA ILE A 40 6.41 6.43 -4.40
C ILE A 40 6.49 6.85 -5.87
N PRO A 41 5.62 7.78 -6.33
CA PRO A 41 5.66 8.28 -7.70
C PRO A 41 6.94 9.09 -7.98
N LEU A 42 7.72 8.70 -9.00
CA LEU A 42 8.95 9.42 -9.38
C LEU A 42 8.68 10.74 -10.13
N ASN A 43 7.43 11.03 -10.48
CA ASN A 43 7.02 12.30 -11.08
C ASN A 43 6.79 13.41 -10.04
N ASN A 44 6.86 13.09 -8.74
CA ASN A 44 6.63 14.04 -7.65
C ASN A 44 7.61 13.81 -6.49
N LEU A 45 8.89 14.07 -6.73
CA LEU A 45 9.96 13.83 -5.75
C LEU A 45 9.96 14.81 -4.55
N ASN A 46 9.34 15.99 -4.73
CA ASN A 46 9.22 17.01 -3.69
C ASN A 46 7.73 17.33 -3.46
N PRO A 47 7.00 16.45 -2.77
CA PRO A 47 5.57 16.60 -2.60
C PRO A 47 5.18 17.86 -1.82
N SER A 48 4.17 18.58 -2.32
CA SER A 48 3.54 19.71 -1.64
C SER A 48 2.65 19.22 -0.49
N PRO A 49 2.43 19.99 0.59
CA PRO A 49 1.44 19.67 1.62
C PRO A 49 0.05 19.31 1.06
N ASP A 50 -0.36 19.90 -0.05
CA ASP A 50 -1.66 19.67 -0.70
C ASP A 50 -1.74 18.36 -1.52
N ASP A 51 -0.60 17.71 -1.78
CA ASP A 51 -0.60 16.46 -2.53
C ASP A 51 -1.19 15.32 -1.70
N ILE A 52 -1.80 14.34 -2.37
CA ILE A 52 -2.59 13.30 -1.71
C ILE A 52 -1.78 12.05 -1.38
N THR A 53 -2.19 11.32 -0.35
CA THR A 53 -1.72 9.96 -0.06
C THR A 53 -2.88 9.00 -0.28
N ILE A 54 -2.63 7.91 -0.97
CA ILE A 54 -3.64 6.89 -1.24
C ILE A 54 -3.36 5.67 -0.37
N THR A 55 -4.41 5.10 0.23
CA THR A 55 -4.33 3.85 0.99
C THR A 55 -5.22 2.82 0.32
N GLY A 56 -4.63 1.71 -0.12
CA GLY A 56 -5.34 0.60 -0.76
C GLY A 56 -5.51 -0.58 0.19
N GLY A 57 -6.41 -1.50 -0.19
CA GLY A 57 -6.54 -2.82 0.42
C GLY A 57 -6.49 -3.88 -0.68
N TYR A 58 -5.91 -5.04 -0.37
CA TYR A 58 -5.95 -6.17 -1.28
C TYR A 58 -7.34 -6.79 -1.30
N ALA A 59 -7.82 -7.11 -2.50
CA ALA A 59 -8.95 -7.98 -2.69
C ALA A 59 -8.51 -9.45 -2.59
N ASN A 60 -9.41 -10.30 -2.07
CA ASN A 60 -9.16 -11.72 -1.93
C ASN A 60 -8.94 -12.39 -3.30
N GLY A 61 -7.87 -13.18 -3.41
CA GLY A 61 -7.56 -13.93 -4.63
C GLY A 61 -7.00 -13.11 -5.79
N ILE A 62 -6.70 -11.81 -5.58
CA ILE A 62 -6.09 -10.96 -6.60
C ILE A 62 -4.56 -10.96 -6.43
N PRO A 63 -3.78 -11.34 -7.47
CA PRO A 63 -2.33 -11.31 -7.43
C PRO A 63 -1.78 -9.89 -7.21
N LYS A 64 -0.66 -9.79 -6.48
CA LYS A 64 -0.01 -8.50 -6.18
C LYS A 64 0.47 -7.77 -7.43
N GLU A 65 0.81 -8.51 -8.48
CA GLU A 65 1.30 -7.99 -9.75
C GLU A 65 0.27 -7.13 -10.46
N CYS A 66 -1.03 -7.28 -10.12
CA CYS A 66 -2.12 -6.48 -10.69
C CYS A 66 -2.15 -5.04 -10.17
N TYR A 67 -1.62 -4.76 -8.97
CA TYR A 67 -1.80 -3.45 -8.34
C TYR A 67 -0.84 -2.39 -8.89
N GLY A 68 0.39 -2.75 -9.26
CA GLY A 68 1.33 -1.82 -9.90
C GLY A 68 0.76 -1.15 -11.15
N PRO A 69 0.23 -1.92 -12.13
CA PRO A 69 -0.46 -1.37 -13.30
C PRO A 69 -1.68 -0.52 -12.96
N ILE A 70 -2.48 -0.91 -11.95
CA ILE A 70 -3.65 -0.13 -11.52
C ILE A 70 -3.23 1.24 -10.98
N TRP A 71 -2.16 1.31 -10.19
CA TRP A 71 -1.62 2.59 -9.69
C TRP A 71 -1.10 3.47 -10.80
N ASP A 72 -0.42 2.86 -11.78
CA ASP A 72 0.09 3.54 -12.96
C ASP A 72 -1.06 4.16 -13.79
N ASP A 73 -2.13 3.41 -14.04
CA ASP A 73 -3.34 3.91 -14.71
C ASP A 73 -4.05 4.99 -13.89
N LEU A 74 -4.19 4.79 -12.58
CA LEU A 74 -4.82 5.76 -11.68
C LEU A 74 -4.07 7.10 -11.72
N LEU A 75 -2.75 7.07 -11.59
CA LEU A 75 -1.89 8.27 -11.62
C LEU A 75 -1.90 8.97 -12.99
N ARG A 76 -2.19 8.25 -14.08
CA ARG A 76 -2.38 8.87 -15.41
C ARG A 76 -3.72 9.57 -15.53
N SER A 77 -4.75 8.96 -14.95
CA SER A 77 -6.14 9.38 -15.10
C SER A 77 -6.50 10.59 -14.24
N THR A 78 -5.70 10.86 -13.20
CA THR A 78 -5.95 11.94 -12.23
C THR A 78 -5.04 13.15 -12.46
N SER A 79 -5.58 14.35 -12.25
CA SER A 79 -4.79 15.59 -12.17
C SER A 79 -4.16 15.80 -10.80
N ALA A 80 -4.62 15.06 -9.78
CA ALA A 80 -4.11 15.17 -8.42
C ALA A 80 -2.71 14.52 -8.31
N LYS A 81 -1.75 15.30 -7.81
CA LYS A 81 -0.42 14.77 -7.51
C LYS A 81 -0.50 13.91 -6.25
N SER A 82 0.06 12.71 -6.34
CA SER A 82 0.15 11.79 -5.21
C SER A 82 1.57 11.80 -4.63
N LYS A 83 1.67 11.73 -3.30
CA LYS A 83 2.91 11.62 -2.53
C LYS A 83 3.37 10.16 -2.41
N ALA A 84 2.42 9.30 -2.09
CA ALA A 84 2.65 7.88 -1.85
C ALA A 84 1.33 7.10 -1.96
N ILE A 85 1.45 5.83 -2.27
CA ILE A 85 0.37 4.85 -2.21
C ILE A 85 0.81 3.75 -1.25
N TRP A 86 -0.02 3.42 -0.28
CA TRP A 86 0.26 2.40 0.73
C TRP A 86 -0.71 1.25 0.58
N ILE A 87 -0.20 0.02 0.54
CA ILE A 87 -1.05 -1.16 0.48
C ILE A 87 -0.46 -2.28 1.35
N PRO A 88 -1.28 -2.96 2.19
CA PRO A 88 -0.80 -4.10 2.96
C PRO A 88 -0.43 -5.24 2.04
N ARG A 89 0.78 -5.81 2.14
CA ARG A 89 1.18 -6.98 1.37
C ARG A 89 0.72 -8.23 2.10
N VAL A 90 -0.21 -8.96 1.52
CA VAL A 90 -0.71 -10.25 2.00
C VAL A 90 -0.02 -11.42 1.32
#